data_AF-A0A7W3Z577-F1
#
_entry.id   AF-A0A7W3Z577-F1
#
_cell.length_a   1.000
_cell.length_b   1.000
_cell.length_c   1.000
_cell.angle_alpha   90.00
_cell.angle_beta   90.00
_cell.angle_gamma   90.00
#
_symmetry.space_group_name_H-M   'P 1'
#
loop_
_entity.id
_entity.type
_entity.pdbx_description
1 polymer ?
#
loop_
_entity_poly.entity_id
_entity_poly.type
_entity_poly.pdbx_seq_one_letter_code
_entity_poly.pdbx_strand_id
1 'polypeptide(L)' 'MAKLWKVTAKRDSGKVVKGMSVEIVISDRSGEPRPKEIVSAFQSKYSIIVNEGICNSSHFQVEKI' A
#
# COMPACT_ATOMS: atom_id res chain seq x y z
N MET A 1 -18.68 5.15 -7.41
CA MET A 1 -17.68 6.20 -7.14
C MET A 1 -16.41 5.50 -6.68
N ALA A 2 -15.37 5.48 -7.51
CA ALA A 2 -14.08 4.91 -7.12
C ALA A 2 -13.46 5.78 -6.02
N LYS A 3 -12.97 5.17 -4.95
CA LYS A 3 -12.21 5.87 -3.91
C LYS A 3 -10.73 5.62 -4.15
N LEU A 4 -9.96 6.70 -4.29
CA LEU A 4 -8.51 6.61 -4.30
C LEU A 4 -8.04 6.48 -2.86
N TRP A 5 -7.06 5.60 -2.66
CA TRP A 5 -6.37 5.47 -1.40
C TRP A 5 -4.89 5.67 -1.66
N LYS A 6 -4.28 6.59 -0.93
CA LYS A 6 -2.83 6.76 -0.90
C LYS A 6 -2.26 5.89 0.19
N VAL A 7 -1.28 5.07 -0.15
CA VAL A 7 -0.56 4.29 0.85
C VAL A 7 0.89 4.67 0.83
N THR A 8 1.37 5.19 1.95
CA THR A 8 2.74 5.69 2.12
C THR A 8 3.48 4.83 3.13
N ALA A 9 4.64 4.31 2.75
CA ALA A 9 5.53 3.59 3.65
C ALA A 9 6.16 4.55 4.68
N LYS A 10 5.87 4.31 5.96
CA LYS A 10 6.42 5.11 7.07
C LYS A 10 7.82 4.68 7.49
N ARG A 11 8.19 3.45 7.19
CA ARG A 11 9.46 2.82 7.58
C ARG A 11 10.00 1.98 6.44
N ASP A 12 11.29 1.76 6.47
CA ASP A 12 11.91 0.72 5.67
C ASP A 12 11.40 -0.65 6.15
N SER A 13 11.00 -1.49 5.21
CA SER A 13 10.55 -2.86 5.47
C SER A 13 10.95 -3.73 4.29
N GLY A 14 12.11 -4.38 4.43
CA GLY A 14 12.73 -5.14 3.36
C GLY A 14 13.09 -4.25 2.17
N LYS A 15 12.38 -4.42 1.06
CA LYS A 15 12.56 -3.63 -0.18
C LYS A 15 11.68 -2.39 -0.27
N VAL A 16 10.73 -2.21 0.66
CA VAL A 16 9.96 -0.98 0.77
C VAL A 16 10.80 0.03 1.51
N VAL A 17 11.12 1.16 0.88
CA VAL A 17 11.87 2.25 1.51
C VAL A 17 10.88 3.25 2.12
N LYS A 18 11.24 3.79 3.30
CA LYS A 18 10.50 4.90 3.91
C LYS A 18 10.34 6.05 2.91
N GLY A 19 9.10 6.47 2.68
CA GLY A 19 8.75 7.53 1.72
C GLY A 19 8.24 7.03 0.37
N MET A 20 8.26 5.72 0.08
CA MET A 20 7.57 5.19 -1.09
C MET A 20 6.06 5.27 -0.89
N SER A 21 5.33 5.76 -1.89
CA SER A 21 3.87 5.84 -1.83
C SER A 21 3.22 5.33 -3.09
N VAL A 22 2.14 4.57 -2.96
CA VAL A 22 1.31 4.12 -4.07
C VAL A 22 -0.11 4.64 -3.94
N GLU A 23 -0.77 4.75 -5.08
CA GLU A 23 -2.18 5.10 -5.15
C GLU A 23 -2.94 3.86 -5.59
N ILE A 24 -3.94 3.49 -4.80
CA ILE A 24 -4.77 2.31 -5.00
C ILE A 24 -6.17 2.79 -5.28
N VAL A 25 -6.66 2.48 -6.47
CA VAL A 25 -8.03 2.80 -6.87
C VAL A 25 -8.90 1.61 -6.51
N ILE A 26 -9.72 1.76 -5.48
CA ILE A 26 -10.68 0.74 -5.12
C ILE A 26 -12.05 1.18 -5.66
N SER A 27 -12.47 0.52 -6.75
CA SER A 27 -13.77 0.74 -7.39
C SER A 27 -14.87 -0.14 -6.80
N ASP A 28 -14.47 -1.32 -6.30
CA ASP A 28 -15.37 -2.42 -5.93
C ASP A 28 -15.91 -2.32 -4.50
N ARG A 29 -15.15 -1.67 -3.60
CA ARG A 29 -15.50 -1.56 -2.18
C ARG A 29 -15.19 -0.18 -1.61
N SER A 30 -15.97 0.26 -0.62
CA SER A 30 -15.84 1.59 -0.02
C SER A 30 -14.90 1.65 1.20
N GLY A 31 -14.23 0.54 1.54
CA GLY A 31 -13.38 0.38 2.72
C GLY A 31 -11.88 0.44 2.41
N GLU A 32 -11.07 0.50 3.48
CA GLU A 32 -9.61 0.57 3.39
C GLU A 32 -9.01 -0.56 2.52
N PRO A 33 -7.98 -0.26 1.71
CA PRO A 33 -7.26 -1.27 0.94
C PRO A 33 -6.63 -2.29 1.88
N ARG A 34 -6.83 -3.58 1.56
CA ARG A 34 -6.23 -4.67 2.34
C ARG A 34 -4.71 -4.65 2.19
N PRO A 35 -3.95 -5.13 3.20
CA PRO A 35 -2.49 -5.27 3.11
C PRO A 35 -2.02 -5.99 1.84
N LYS A 36 -2.75 -7.04 1.42
CA LYS A 36 -2.51 -7.76 0.15
C LYS A 36 -2.57 -6.89 -1.10
N GLU A 37 -3.54 -5.99 -1.16
CA GLU A 37 -3.73 -5.09 -2.30
C GLU A 37 -2.69 -3.98 -2.30
N ILE A 38 -2.33 -3.50 -1.11
CA ILE A 38 -1.24 -2.56 -0.92
C ILE A 38 0.06 -3.17 -1.41
N VAL A 39 0.40 -4.37 -0.93
CA VAL A 39 1.56 -5.14 -1.37
C VAL A 39 1.53 -5.27 -2.88
N SER A 40 0.45 -5.81 -3.46
CA SER A 40 0.32 -5.99 -4.91
C SER A 40 0.50 -4.68 -5.68
N ALA A 41 -0.07 -3.56 -5.21
CA ALA A 41 0.10 -2.25 -5.82
C ALA A 41 1.54 -1.72 -5.73
N PHE A 42 2.23 -1.93 -4.61
CA PHE A 42 3.66 -1.62 -4.46
C PHE A 42 4.53 -2.49 -5.35
N GLN A 43 4.26 -3.80 -5.41
CA GLN A 43 4.96 -4.70 -6.31
C GLN A 43 4.73 -4.31 -7.76
N SER A 44 3.52 -3.93 -8.14
CA SER A 44 3.21 -3.55 -9.53
C SER A 44 3.79 -2.17 -9.91
N LYS A 45 3.69 -1.17 -9.04
CA LYS A 45 4.15 0.21 -9.33
C LYS A 45 5.66 0.37 -9.22
N TYR A 46 6.30 -0.33 -8.29
CA TYR A 46 7.73 -0.21 -8.04
C TYR A 46 8.55 -1.46 -8.37
N SER A 47 7.92 -2.55 -8.83
CA SER A 47 8.58 -3.83 -9.13
C SER A 47 9.41 -4.39 -7.96
N ILE A 48 9.00 -4.06 -6.73
CA ILE A 48 9.66 -4.51 -5.49
C ILE A 48 9.01 -5.78 -4.95
N ILE A 49 9.76 -6.63 -4.26
CA ILE A 49 9.19 -7.79 -3.55
C ILE A 49 8.86 -7.34 -2.13
N VAL A 50 7.57 -7.19 -1.85
CA VAL A 50 7.07 -6.85 -0.51
C VAL A 50 6.47 -8.11 0.09
N ASN A 51 7.03 -8.57 1.20
CA ASN A 51 6.57 -9.80 1.84
C ASN A 51 5.40 -9.49 2.78
N GLU A 52 4.27 -10.18 2.61
CA GLU A 52 3.03 -9.94 3.37
C GLU A 52 3.23 -10.05 4.88
N GLY A 53 4.14 -10.92 5.33
CA GLY A 53 4.47 -11.12 6.74
C GLY A 53 5.20 -9.95 7.43
N ILE A 54 5.70 -8.98 6.66
CA ILE A 54 6.38 -7.77 7.18
C ILE A 54 5.47 -6.54 7.07
N CYS A 55 4.37 -6.64 6.33
CA CYS A 55 3.39 -5.56 6.14
C CYS A 55 2.35 -5.53 7.25
N ASN A 56 2.79 -5.30 8.49
CA ASN A 56 1.87 -4.86 9.52
C ASN A 56 1.38 -3.45 9.17
N SER A 57 0.08 -3.20 9.38
CA SER A 57 -0.57 -1.89 9.17
C SER A 57 0.12 -0.73 9.90
N SER A 58 0.95 -1.01 10.92
CA SER A 58 1.81 -0.01 11.57
C SER A 58 2.94 0.54 10.69
N HIS A 59 3.34 -0.16 9.62
CA HIS A 59 4.45 0.24 8.73
C HIS A 59 3.99 1.12 7.56
N PHE A 60 2.69 1.13 7.27
CA PHE A 60 2.10 1.83 6.13
C PHE A 60 1.02 2.79 6.58
N GLN A 61 1.12 4.05 6.19
CA GLN A 61 0.07 5.04 6.33
C GLN A 61 -0.88 4.89 5.15
N VAL A 62 -2.13 4.52 5.42
CA VAL A 62 -3.20 4.46 4.42
C VAL A 62 -4.09 5.68 4.63
N GLU A 63 -4.28 6.48 3.59
CA GLU A 63 -5.10 7.70 3.60
C GLU A 63 -6.05 7.67 2.41
N LYS A 64 -7.29 8.09 2.62
CA LYS A 64 -8.27 8.21 1.54
C LYS A 64 -8.10 9.57 0.85
N ILE A 65 -8.08 9.58 -0.49
CA ILE A 65 -8.10 10.78 -1.33
C ILE A 65 -9.50 10.97 -1.93
#